data_AF-A0A972HIA0-F1
#
_entry.id   AF-A0A972HIA0-F1
#
_cell.length_a   1.000
_cell.length_b   1.000
_cell.length_c   1.000
_cell.angle_alpha   90.00
_cell.angle_beta   90.00
_cell.angle_gamma   90.00
#
_symmetry.space_group_name_H-M   'P 1'
#
loop_
_entity.id
_entity.type
_entity.pdbx_description
1 polymer ?
#
loop_
_entity_poly.entity_id
_entity_poly.type
_entity_poly.pdbx_seq_one_letter_code
_entity_poly.pdbx_strand_id
1 'polypeptide(L)'
;NLFTVGDSDRIRRVLRIMLAVRTYKRRQSVDGVIDETTLDLLEEVGLTENMVEAIYAMTTTPTVDDRFVLPPYHREMSLEDIGDPLTAKGATGFGYIQAPQRGA
;
A
#
# COMPACT_ATOMS: atom_id res chain seq x y z
N ASN A 1 -13.37 -5.18 17.97
CA ASN A 1 -13.37 -6.64 17.72
C ASN A 1 -12.58 -7.02 16.47
N LEU A 2 -12.97 -6.67 15.24
CA LEU A 2 -12.28 -7.14 14.02
C LEU A 2 -10.81 -6.69 13.87
N PHE A 3 -10.56 -5.38 14.03
CA PHE A 3 -9.25 -4.79 13.71
C PHE A 3 -8.33 -4.59 14.91
N THR A 4 -8.86 -4.70 16.13
CA THR A 4 -8.18 -4.32 17.37
C THR A 4 -8.51 -5.23 18.56
N VAL A 5 -9.14 -6.39 18.32
CA VAL A 5 -9.47 -7.40 19.35
C VAL A 5 -10.19 -6.82 20.60
N GLY A 6 -10.99 -5.77 20.39
CA GLY A 6 -11.81 -5.17 21.45
C GLY A 6 -11.42 -3.76 21.87
N ASP A 7 -10.20 -3.29 21.50
CA ASP A 7 -9.80 -1.90 21.74
C ASP A 7 -10.53 -0.94 20.77
N SER A 8 -11.63 -0.36 21.25
CA SER A 8 -12.47 0.54 20.46
C SER A 8 -11.86 1.94 20.28
N ASP A 9 -10.96 2.36 21.17
CA ASP A 9 -10.41 3.71 21.16
C ASP A 9 -9.44 3.90 19.99
N ARG A 10 -8.65 2.87 19.68
CA ARG A 10 -7.82 2.85 18.46
C ARG A 10 -8.63 3.04 17.19
N ILE A 11 -9.79 2.36 17.08
CA ILE A 11 -10.66 2.50 15.91
C ILE A 11 -11.33 3.87 15.87
N ARG A 12 -11.79 4.39 17.02
CA ARG A 12 -12.33 5.75 17.10
C ARG A 12 -11.32 6.78 16.61
N ARG A 13 -10.04 6.64 16.99
CA ARG A 13 -8.96 7.53 16.53
C ARG A 13 -8.78 7.48 15.01
N VAL A 14 -8.71 6.28 14.42
CA VAL A 14 -8.57 6.13 12.95
C VAL A 14 -9.77 6.72 12.21
N LEU A 15 -10.98 6.50 12.71
CA LEU A 15 -12.18 7.08 12.10
C LEU A 15 -12.21 8.61 12.20
N ARG A 16 -11.73 9.20 13.31
CA ARG A 16 -11.56 10.65 13.44
C ARG A 16 -10.55 11.21 12.43
N ILE A 17 -9.44 10.52 12.19
CA ILE A 17 -8.47 10.89 11.15
C ILE A 17 -9.15 10.97 9.77
N MET A 18 -9.90 9.93 9.39
CA MET A 18 -10.60 9.89 8.10
C MET A 18 -11.67 10.99 7.98
N LEU A 19 -12.37 11.27 9.07
CA LEU A 19 -13.33 12.37 9.13
C LEU A 19 -12.64 13.72 8.95
N ALA A 20 -11.52 13.95 9.64
CA ALA A 20 -10.77 15.20 9.58
C ALA A 20 -10.25 15.49 8.16
N VAL A 21 -9.66 14.48 7.50
CA VAL A 21 -9.22 14.56 6.10
C VAL A 21 -10.39 14.92 5.18
N ARG A 22 -11.53 14.24 5.33
CA ARG A 22 -12.72 14.50 4.51
C ARG A 22 -13.28 15.89 4.72
N THR A 23 -13.36 16.36 5.97
CA THR A 23 -13.83 17.71 6.30
C THR A 23 -12.91 18.76 5.68
N TYR A 24 -11.60 18.62 5.85
CA TYR A 24 -10.61 19.53 5.26
C TYR A 24 -10.72 19.59 3.74
N LYS A 25 -10.74 18.44 3.06
CA LYS A 25 -10.86 18.41 1.59
C LYS A 25 -12.19 18.96 1.09
N ARG A 26 -13.30 18.79 1.84
CA ARG A 26 -14.58 19.41 1.51
C ARG A 26 -14.50 20.94 1.66
N ARG A 27 -13.94 21.43 2.76
CA ARG A 27 -13.73 22.88 2.99
C ARG A 27 -12.91 23.50 1.87
N GLN A 28 -11.82 22.85 1.48
CA GLN A 28 -10.96 23.29 0.39
C GLN A 28 -11.65 23.28 -0.98
N SER A 29 -12.38 22.21 -1.33
CA SER A 29 -12.93 22.01 -2.69
C SER A 29 -14.33 22.59 -2.90
N VAL A 30 -15.16 22.66 -1.86
CA VAL A 30 -16.57 23.10 -1.95
C VAL A 30 -16.73 24.50 -1.38
N ASP A 31 -16.27 24.73 -0.16
CA ASP A 31 -16.52 25.99 0.54
C ASP A 31 -15.45 27.06 0.20
N GLY A 32 -14.28 26.64 -0.28
CA GLY A 32 -13.17 27.51 -0.69
C GLY A 32 -12.44 28.20 0.46
N VAL A 33 -12.82 27.91 1.72
CA VAL A 33 -12.27 28.53 2.93
C VAL A 33 -12.00 27.44 3.96
N ILE A 34 -10.80 27.44 4.53
CA ILE A 34 -10.41 26.60 5.67
C ILE A 34 -10.58 27.45 6.92
N ASP A 35 -11.51 27.05 7.79
CA ASP A 35 -11.77 27.73 9.05
C ASP A 35 -10.92 27.17 10.20
N GLU A 36 -10.78 27.94 11.28
CA GLU A 36 -10.03 27.57 12.48
C GLU A 36 -10.53 26.24 13.06
N THR A 37 -11.85 26.01 13.05
CA THR A 37 -12.44 24.75 13.53
C THR A 37 -11.97 23.52 12.76
N THR A 38 -11.66 23.67 11.46
CA THR A 38 -11.12 22.59 10.64
C THR A 38 -9.64 22.35 10.96
N LEU A 39 -8.88 23.40 11.25
CA LEU A 39 -7.49 23.30 11.68
C LEU A 39 -7.38 22.65 13.07
N ASP A 40 -8.23 23.05 14.01
CA ASP A 40 -8.34 22.44 15.34
C ASP A 40 -8.61 20.94 15.22
N LEU A 41 -9.52 20.55 14.32
CA LEU A 41 -9.85 19.14 14.07
C LEU A 41 -8.64 18.35 13.57
N LEU A 42 -7.76 18.94 12.75
CA LEU A 42 -6.52 18.31 12.31
C LEU A 42 -5.52 18.18 13.47
N GLU A 43 -5.39 19.22 14.29
CA GLU A 43 -4.51 19.22 15.45
C GLU A 43 -4.91 18.15 16.48
N GLU A 44 -6.21 18.00 16.77
CA GLU A 44 -6.75 16.98 17.67
C GLU A 44 -6.35 15.55 17.28
N VAL A 45 -6.20 15.29 15.98
CA VAL A 45 -5.78 13.98 15.45
C VAL A 45 -4.29 13.91 15.11
N GLY A 46 -3.56 15.02 15.27
CA GLY A 46 -2.12 15.13 15.03
C GLY A 46 -1.75 15.10 13.55
N LEU A 47 -2.56 15.71 12.69
CA LEU A 47 -2.29 15.81 11.25
C LEU A 47 -1.82 17.21 10.87
N THR A 48 -0.89 17.26 9.92
CA THR A 48 -0.56 18.50 9.18
C THR A 48 -1.32 18.51 7.85
N GLU A 49 -1.46 19.69 7.24
CA GLU A 49 -2.10 19.82 5.91
C GLU A 49 -1.41 18.95 4.85
N ASN A 50 -0.07 18.87 4.88
CA ASN A 50 0.69 17.99 3.98
C ASN A 50 0.32 16.50 4.16
N MET A 51 0.10 16.07 5.40
CA MET A 51 -0.37 14.70 5.68
C MET A 51 -1.79 14.50 5.19
N VAL A 52 -2.66 15.51 5.28
CA VAL A 52 -4.02 15.46 4.73
C VAL A 52 -4.00 15.24 3.22
N GLU A 53 -3.18 16.01 2.49
CA GLU A 53 -3.03 15.86 1.05
C GLU A 53 -2.45 14.49 0.67
N ALA A 54 -1.45 14.01 1.41
CA ALA A 54 -0.87 12.68 1.19
C ALA A 54 -1.91 11.56 1.42
N ILE A 55 -2.68 11.62 2.51
CA ILE A 55 -3.75 10.66 2.79
C ILE A 55 -4.79 10.71 1.68
N TYR A 56 -5.24 11.90 1.29
CA TYR A 56 -6.24 12.06 0.24
C TYR A 56 -5.76 11.48 -1.11
N ALA A 57 -4.50 11.72 -1.49
CA ALA A 57 -3.91 11.17 -2.70
C ALA A 57 -3.90 9.63 -2.66
N MET A 58 -3.48 9.04 -1.55
CA MET A 58 -3.43 7.58 -1.37
C MET A 58 -4.82 6.93 -1.36
N THR A 59 -5.83 7.57 -0.77
CA THR A 59 -7.14 6.93 -0.59
C THR A 59 -8.13 7.21 -1.71
N THR A 60 -8.02 8.37 -2.38
CA THR A 60 -9.06 8.86 -3.29
C THR A 60 -8.61 8.87 -4.76
N THR A 61 -7.34 9.20 -5.01
CA THR A 61 -6.80 9.33 -6.37
C THR A 61 -5.49 8.58 -6.59
N PRO A 62 -5.35 7.32 -6.16
CA PRO A 62 -4.09 6.61 -6.36
C PRO A 62 -3.97 6.09 -7.81
N THR A 63 -2.78 6.21 -8.39
CA THR A 63 -2.44 5.54 -9.66
C THR A 63 -2.19 4.05 -9.45
N VAL A 64 -2.01 3.28 -10.53
CA VAL A 64 -1.66 1.85 -10.41
C VAL A 64 -0.34 1.68 -9.66
N ASP A 65 0.65 2.51 -9.97
CA ASP A 65 1.97 2.45 -9.36
C ASP A 65 1.93 2.85 -7.87
N ASP A 66 1.05 3.79 -7.48
CA ASP A 66 0.86 4.15 -6.07
C ASP A 66 0.19 3.04 -5.25
N ARG A 67 -0.72 2.27 -5.86
CA ARG A 67 -1.40 1.15 -5.19
C ARG A 67 -0.52 -0.07 -5.03
N PHE A 68 0.40 -0.29 -5.97
CA PHE A 68 1.16 -1.54 -6.07
C PHE A 68 2.66 -1.26 -6.14
N VAL A 69 3.25 -1.04 -4.96
CA VAL A 69 4.70 -0.96 -4.81
C VAL A 69 5.27 -2.38 -4.66
N LEU A 70 5.31 -3.12 -5.77
CA LEU A 70 5.84 -4.48 -5.84
C LEU A 70 7.29 -4.44 -6.34
N PRO A 71 8.29 -4.67 -5.48
CA PRO A 71 9.68 -4.75 -5.95
C PRO A 71 9.86 -5.99 -6.85
N PRO A 72 10.82 -5.95 -7.79
CA PRO A 72 11.15 -7.12 -8.58
C PRO A 72 11.55 -8.28 -7.66
N TYR A 73 10.92 -9.42 -7.84
CA TYR A 73 11.34 -10.64 -7.17
C TYR A 73 12.60 -11.15 -7.88
N HIS A 74 13.71 -11.13 -7.17
CA HIS A 74 15.02 -11.59 -7.63
C HIS A 74 15.10 -13.11 -7.77
N ARG A 75 14.31 -13.65 -8.70
CA ARG A 75 14.19 -15.10 -8.98
C ARG A 75 15.53 -15.72 -9.33
N GLU A 76 16.39 -14.95 -9.98
CA GLU A 76 17.74 -15.32 -10.36
C GLU A 76 18.56 -15.79 -9.15
N MET A 77 18.58 -15.02 -8.06
CA MET A 77 19.33 -15.37 -6.85
C MET A 77 18.82 -16.67 -6.21
N SER A 78 17.51 -16.90 -6.23
CA SER A 78 16.93 -18.15 -5.71
C SER A 78 17.22 -19.36 -6.59
N LEU A 79 17.47 -19.15 -7.88
CA LEU A 79 17.74 -20.23 -8.84
C LEU A 79 19.23 -20.58 -8.89
N GLU A 80 20.14 -19.65 -8.57
CA GLU A 80 21.58 -19.88 -8.52
C GLU A 80 21.98 -21.07 -7.63
N ASP A 81 21.28 -21.27 -6.50
CA ASP A 81 21.51 -22.41 -5.59
C ASP A 81 21.16 -23.77 -6.22
N ILE A 82 20.30 -23.78 -7.26
CA ILE A 82 19.80 -24.99 -7.92
C ILE A 82 20.55 -25.22 -9.25
N GLY A 83 20.98 -24.16 -9.93
CA GLY A 83 21.72 -24.21 -11.18
C GLY A 83 21.82 -22.84 -11.86
N ASP A 84 22.26 -22.82 -13.12
CA ASP A 84 22.35 -21.57 -13.88
C ASP A 84 20.96 -20.96 -14.19
N PRO A 85 20.65 -19.74 -13.72
CA PRO A 85 19.37 -19.07 -13.99
C PRO A 85 19.08 -18.87 -15.48
N LEU A 86 20.11 -18.69 -16.31
CA LEU A 86 19.94 -18.52 -17.76
C LEU A 86 19.40 -19.81 -18.40
N THR A 87 19.96 -20.95 -17.99
CA THR A 87 19.49 -22.27 -18.37
C THR A 87 18.05 -22.50 -17.92
N ALA A 88 17.72 -22.16 -16.66
CA ALA A 88 16.35 -22.26 -16.16
C ALA A 88 15.37 -21.41 -16.99
N LYS A 89 15.72 -20.17 -17.33
CA LYS A 89 14.90 -19.29 -18.17
C LYS A 89 14.66 -19.88 -19.56
N GLY A 90 15.67 -20.49 -20.17
CA GLY A 90 15.57 -21.11 -21.51
C GLY A 90 14.78 -22.42 -21.53
N ALA A 91 14.83 -23.19 -20.44
CA ALA A 91 14.12 -24.48 -20.32
C ALA A 91 12.71 -24.35 -19.73
N THR A 92 12.39 -23.25 -19.04
CA THR A 92 11.07 -23.07 -18.39
C THR A 92 9.93 -23.23 -19.41
N GLY A 93 8.95 -24.07 -19.07
CA GLY A 93 7.81 -24.37 -19.94
C GLY A 93 8.03 -25.55 -20.89
N PHE A 94 9.26 -26.09 -20.97
CA PHE A 94 9.60 -27.29 -21.74
C PHE A 94 10.19 -28.37 -20.83
N GLY A 95 9.78 -29.63 -21.01
CA GLY A 95 10.35 -30.77 -20.28
C GLY A 95 9.33 -31.66 -19.59
N TYR A 96 9.83 -32.67 -18.87
CA TYR A 96 9.06 -33.59 -18.04
C TYR A 96 9.10 -33.11 -16.57
N ILE A 97 8.15 -33.55 -15.74
CA ILE A 97 8.09 -33.17 -14.31
C ILE A 97 9.41 -33.47 -13.57
N GLN A 98 10.20 -34.43 -14.07
CA GLN A 98 11.56 -34.69 -13.62
C GLN A 98 12.57 -34.54 -14.76
N ALA A 99 13.77 -34.07 -14.42
CA ALA A 99 14.86 -33.96 -15.39
C ALA A 99 15.23 -35.36 -15.94
N PRO A 100 15.47 -35.48 -17.26
CA PRO A 100 15.85 -36.76 -17.85
C PRO A 100 17.19 -37.24 -17.27
N GLN A 101 17.21 -38.44 -16.71
CA GLN A 101 18.46 -39.10 -16.32
C GLN A 101 19.04 -39.87 -17.50
N ARG A 102 20.34 -39.72 -17.73
CA ARG A 102 21.05 -40.47 -18.77
C ARG A 102 21.22 -41.92 -18.32
N GLY A 103 20.51 -42.84 -18.97
CA GLY A 103 20.67 -44.29 -18.77
C GLY A 103 19.53 -45.02 -18.04
N ALA A 104 18.33 -44.45 -17.99
CA ALA A 104 17.10 -45.19 -17.68
C ALA A 104 16.46 -45.72 -18.98
#